data_AF-A0A4Z0A1R4-F1
#
_entry.id   AF-A0A4Z0A1R4-F1
#
_cell.length_a   1.000
_cell.length_b   1.000
_cell.length_c   1.000
_cell.angle_alpha   90.00
_cell.angle_beta   90.00
_cell.angle_gamma   90.00
#
_symmetry.space_group_name_H-M   'P 1'
#
loop_
_entity.id
_entity.type
_entity.pdbx_description
1 polymer ?
#
loop_
_entity_poly.entity_id
_entity_poly.type
_entity_poly.pdbx_seq_one_letter_code
_entity_poly.pdbx_strand_id
1 'polypeptide(L)'
;MSGTGESVFKPLLGQGVGYGVVVGVGFFFAGVMLVLTYLQSKYSDTSPSSSEEFTVGLFLYSNRVERCSKGTVAERLAQCEIGGAATVNALTGMSIEAACMLLPVGIAVYVIFGGLRATFVCDWSHTIILFIVIYIFVFRTYGTSPDIGSYSKMYELLQQAGVDTPVLGNAQGSYLTMKSNQGLVFGAATIPKFPTYPNPLSASQASAGLAAPAAAAVLMGKGGAIAVLLVVFMAVTSAASAELIGVSSLFSYDLYRTYYRPQASGKEIVRVSHIFICVWAIWMGCWAVILNKAKIDLGWLFYVQGVALSPAVVPIGLTVTWSKLTRAGVFAGTIGGLILGMCSWMIGCWKIYGTINITNLALPYSAVCSGLTGLLFSGILTVGVSLINPDNYDFKGTRAIARYDDGPSAKPIPSDHAWEKEPSSPSIEKDGTSENGADKNKDRVSVIDVTADLAESQDKDTEMRKTMKAVFKRAAVYSVILTLIVMFIVPLPMFFSHYIFSEKFYAFWTTCTILWVLMSGAFCIVLPLWESRTEIAHILGGAFRSMTGRP
;
A
#
# COMPACT_ATOMS: atom_id res chain seq x y z
N MET A 1 -40.09 -25.60 -9.65
CA MET A 1 -39.87 -25.26 -8.22
C MET A 1 -38.40 -24.93 -8.05
N SER A 2 -38.04 -23.65 -8.19
CA SER A 2 -36.67 -23.15 -8.12
C SER A 2 -36.33 -22.78 -6.67
N GLY A 3 -35.74 -23.74 -5.94
CA GLY A 3 -35.05 -23.42 -4.70
C GLY A 3 -33.71 -22.81 -5.04
N THR A 4 -33.60 -21.48 -5.02
CA THR A 4 -32.30 -20.79 -4.93
C THR A 4 -31.74 -21.04 -3.53
N GLY A 5 -31.17 -22.24 -3.33
CA GLY A 5 -30.39 -22.52 -2.14
C GLY A 5 -29.11 -21.72 -2.20
N GLU A 6 -29.06 -20.56 -1.55
CA GLU A 6 -27.81 -19.85 -1.32
C GLU A 6 -26.82 -20.83 -0.68
N SER A 7 -25.62 -20.92 -1.24
CA SER A 7 -24.52 -21.72 -0.71
C SER A 7 -24.08 -21.16 0.65
N VAL A 8 -24.69 -21.63 1.74
CA VAL A 8 -24.31 -21.17 3.08
C VAL A 8 -22.93 -21.72 3.44
N PHE A 9 -21.95 -20.83 3.56
CA PHE A 9 -20.62 -21.19 4.07
C PHE A 9 -20.75 -21.55 5.55
N LYS A 10 -20.63 -22.83 5.89
CA LYS A 10 -20.69 -23.28 7.29
C LYS A 10 -19.37 -22.98 7.99
N PRO A 11 -19.37 -22.24 9.13
CA PRO A 11 -18.16 -21.99 9.89
C PRO A 11 -17.50 -23.29 10.34
N LEU A 12 -16.18 -23.38 10.15
CA LEU A 12 -15.38 -24.54 10.56
C LEU A 12 -14.83 -24.41 11.99
N LEU A 13 -14.79 -23.18 12.48
CA LEU A 13 -14.28 -22.80 13.80
C LEU A 13 -15.42 -22.18 14.61
N GLY A 14 -15.32 -22.27 15.94
CA GLY A 14 -16.26 -21.60 16.83
C GLY A 14 -16.01 -20.10 16.90
N GLN A 15 -17.05 -19.32 17.24
CA GLN A 15 -16.96 -17.86 17.38
C GLN A 15 -15.86 -17.42 18.35
N GLY A 16 -15.61 -18.21 19.41
CA GLY A 16 -14.52 -17.94 20.36
C GLY A 16 -13.13 -17.89 19.73
N VAL A 17 -12.89 -18.64 18.64
CA VAL A 17 -11.63 -18.55 17.89
C VAL A 17 -11.54 -17.24 17.13
N GLY A 18 -12.66 -16.74 16.59
CA GLY A 18 -12.74 -15.43 15.93
C GLY A 18 -12.38 -14.29 16.87
N TYR A 19 -13.05 -14.21 18.03
CA TYR A 19 -12.72 -13.22 19.06
C TYR A 19 -11.30 -13.41 19.60
N GLY A 20 -10.84 -14.65 19.77
CA GLY A 20 -9.49 -14.97 20.22
C GLY A 20 -8.41 -14.46 19.26
N VAL A 21 -8.64 -14.54 17.94
CA VAL A 21 -7.71 -13.97 16.95
C VAL A 21 -7.84 -12.45 16.90
N VAL A 22 -9.04 -11.91 16.69
CA VAL A 22 -9.23 -10.46 16.52
C VAL A 22 -8.78 -9.67 17.75
N VAL A 23 -9.13 -10.13 18.95
CA VAL A 23 -8.82 -9.42 20.20
C VAL A 23 -7.53 -9.96 20.83
N GLY A 24 -7.44 -11.29 21.00
CA GLY A 24 -6.33 -11.91 21.73
C GLY A 24 -4.99 -11.78 21.01
N VAL A 25 -4.93 -12.11 19.71
CA VAL A 25 -3.68 -11.96 18.93
C VAL A 25 -3.32 -10.47 18.80
N GLY A 26 -4.30 -9.58 18.63
CA GLY A 26 -4.07 -8.13 18.64
C GLY A 26 -3.40 -7.63 19.92
N PHE A 27 -3.92 -8.00 21.10
CA PHE A 27 -3.31 -7.62 22.38
C PHE A 27 -1.96 -8.29 22.62
N PHE A 28 -1.78 -9.55 22.19
CA PHE A 28 -0.50 -10.22 22.25
C PHE A 28 0.57 -9.45 21.45
N PHE A 29 0.27 -9.07 20.22
CA PHE A 29 1.18 -8.27 19.41
C PHE A 29 1.43 -6.88 20.01
N ALA A 30 0.39 -6.22 20.54
CA ALA A 30 0.58 -4.96 21.27
C ALA A 30 1.55 -5.13 22.47
N GLY A 31 1.47 -6.24 23.20
CA GLY A 31 2.39 -6.60 24.27
C GLY A 31 3.82 -6.84 23.78
N VAL A 32 3.99 -7.60 22.70
CA VAL A 32 5.30 -7.79 22.04
C VAL A 32 5.89 -6.44 21.63
N MET A 33 5.06 -5.54 21.08
CA MET A 33 5.51 -4.21 20.68
C MET A 33 5.95 -3.35 21.85
N LEU A 34 5.23 -3.37 22.97
CA LEU A 34 5.65 -2.68 24.20
C LEU A 34 7.02 -3.17 24.69
N VAL A 35 7.27 -4.48 24.60
CA VAL A 35 8.58 -5.06 24.96
C VAL A 35 9.66 -4.62 23.99
N LEU A 36 9.41 -4.65 22.68
CA LEU A 36 10.38 -4.21 21.67
C LEU A 36 10.70 -2.72 21.81
N THR A 37 9.69 -1.87 21.98
CA THR A 37 9.87 -0.43 22.22
C THR A 37 10.64 -0.16 23.50
N TYR A 38 10.38 -0.93 24.58
CA TYR A 38 11.14 -0.84 25.82
C TYR A 38 12.62 -1.21 25.61
N LEU A 39 12.90 -2.33 24.93
CA LEU A 39 14.26 -2.77 24.64
C LEU A 39 14.99 -1.75 23.76
N GLN A 40 14.33 -1.21 22.74
CA GLN A 40 14.89 -0.20 21.86
C GLN A 40 15.20 1.09 22.63
N SER A 41 14.26 1.59 23.43
CA SER A 41 14.48 2.80 24.25
C SER A 41 15.60 2.63 25.28
N LYS A 42 15.92 1.40 25.69
CA LYS A 42 16.94 1.11 26.70
C LYS A 42 18.33 0.90 26.12
N TYR A 43 18.43 0.33 24.92
CA TYR A 43 19.71 -0.12 24.33
C TYR A 43 20.05 0.54 22.99
N SER A 44 19.20 1.42 22.46
CA SER A 44 19.44 2.18 21.23
C SER A 44 19.51 3.68 21.55
N ASP A 45 20.47 4.40 20.95
CA ASP A 45 20.66 5.85 21.14
C ASP A 45 19.56 6.72 20.49
N THR A 46 18.54 6.10 19.89
CA THR A 46 17.42 6.79 19.23
C THR A 46 16.14 6.65 20.03
N SER A 47 15.51 7.77 20.38
CA SER A 47 14.25 7.78 21.12
C SER A 47 13.06 7.43 20.20
N PRO A 48 12.24 6.42 20.53
CA PRO A 48 11.02 6.06 19.78
C PRO A 48 9.91 7.12 19.82
N SER A 49 10.16 8.27 20.45
CA SER A 49 9.22 9.37 20.63
C SER A 49 9.62 10.65 19.88
N SER A 50 10.67 10.60 19.06
CA SER A 50 11.11 11.74 18.28
C SER A 50 10.15 12.05 17.14
N SER A 51 9.83 13.33 16.93
CA SER A 51 9.05 13.79 15.78
C SER A 51 9.72 13.50 14.43
N GLU A 52 11.03 13.25 14.44
CA GLU A 52 11.79 12.80 13.28
C GLU A 52 11.29 11.44 12.77
N GLU A 53 10.82 10.54 13.65
CA GLU A 53 10.28 9.25 13.22
C GLU A 53 9.02 9.42 12.37
N PHE A 54 8.10 10.30 12.76
CA PHE A 54 6.93 10.64 11.95
C PHE A 54 7.29 11.35 10.64
N THR A 55 8.48 11.97 10.57
CA THR A 55 9.00 12.66 9.40
C THR A 55 9.70 11.69 8.43
N VAL A 56 10.30 10.60 8.91
CA VAL A 56 10.84 9.51 8.06
C VAL A 56 9.71 8.71 7.41
N GLY A 57 8.61 8.48 8.13
CA GLY A 57 7.37 7.94 7.54
C GLY A 57 6.84 8.86 6.44
N LEU A 58 6.92 10.19 6.65
CA LEU A 58 6.62 11.17 5.61
C LEU A 58 7.56 11.02 4.39
N PHE A 59 8.83 10.62 4.55
CA PHE A 59 9.85 10.52 3.49
C PHE A 59 9.68 9.29 2.58
N LEU A 60 9.41 8.11 3.15
CA LEU A 60 9.03 6.92 2.38
C LEU A 60 7.70 7.14 1.64
N TYR A 61 6.79 7.92 2.23
CA TYR A 61 5.54 8.40 1.62
C TYR A 61 5.68 9.77 0.90
N SER A 62 6.90 10.32 0.74
CA SER A 62 7.13 11.70 0.25
C SER A 62 7.11 11.81 -1.27
N ASN A 63 6.72 10.76 -1.99
CA ASN A 63 6.19 11.02 -3.31
C ASN A 63 4.92 11.84 -3.12
N ARG A 64 4.97 13.11 -3.53
CA ARG A 64 3.82 14.04 -3.60
C ARG A 64 2.61 13.39 -4.31
N VAL A 65 2.90 12.33 -5.08
CA VAL A 65 1.97 11.39 -5.72
C VAL A 65 1.08 10.60 -4.75
N GLU A 66 1.60 10.07 -3.65
CA GLU A 66 0.78 9.35 -2.68
C GLU A 66 -0.06 10.31 -1.83
N ARG A 67 0.41 11.54 -1.59
CA ARG A 67 -0.31 12.56 -0.80
C ARG A 67 -1.67 12.94 -1.38
N CYS A 68 -1.82 13.03 -2.71
CA CYS A 68 -3.13 13.29 -3.33
C CYS A 68 -4.01 12.02 -3.48
N SER A 69 -3.43 10.81 -3.43
CA SER A 69 -4.22 9.57 -3.40
C SER A 69 -4.92 9.35 -2.05
N LYS A 70 -4.67 10.20 -1.03
CA LYS A 70 -5.24 10.07 0.32
C LYS A 70 -6.70 10.51 0.44
N GLY A 71 -7.30 11.03 -0.64
CA GLY A 71 -8.74 11.34 -0.68
C GLY A 71 -9.66 10.13 -0.49
N THR A 72 -9.13 8.91 -0.63
CA THR A 72 -9.89 7.66 -0.43
C THR A 72 -9.26 6.68 0.56
N VAL A 73 -8.52 7.18 1.58
CA VAL A 73 -7.98 6.29 2.62
C VAL A 73 -9.14 5.59 3.36
N ALA A 74 -10.26 6.28 3.52
CA ALA A 74 -11.48 5.69 4.08
C ALA A 74 -11.95 4.43 3.33
N GLU A 75 -11.97 4.46 1.99
CA GLU A 75 -12.41 3.34 1.17
C GLU A 75 -11.40 2.19 1.19
N ARG A 76 -10.10 2.48 1.16
CA ARG A 76 -9.03 1.46 1.29
C ARG A 76 -9.08 0.75 2.64
N LEU A 77 -9.26 1.52 3.71
CA LEU A 77 -9.43 1.00 5.07
C LEU A 77 -10.69 0.15 5.18
N ALA A 78 -11.82 0.67 4.71
CA ALA A 78 -13.09 -0.07 4.71
C ALA A 78 -12.98 -1.37 3.90
N GLN A 79 -12.24 -1.36 2.79
CA GLN A 79 -11.98 -2.54 1.97
C GLN A 79 -11.21 -3.60 2.78
N CYS A 80 -10.11 -3.22 3.44
CA CYS A 80 -9.32 -4.15 4.26
C CYS A 80 -10.13 -4.70 5.45
N GLU A 81 -10.89 -3.84 6.13
CA GLU A 81 -11.72 -4.24 7.27
C GLU A 81 -12.88 -5.16 6.87
N ILE A 82 -13.64 -4.79 5.84
CA ILE A 82 -14.79 -5.60 5.40
C ILE A 82 -14.30 -6.94 4.83
N GLY A 83 -13.20 -6.96 4.07
CA GLY A 83 -12.60 -8.21 3.57
C GLY A 83 -12.10 -9.10 4.72
N GLY A 84 -11.44 -8.50 5.71
CA GLY A 84 -10.99 -9.18 6.92
C GLY A 84 -12.14 -9.75 7.73
N ALA A 85 -13.11 -8.90 8.06
CA ALA A 85 -14.31 -9.23 8.82
C ALA A 85 -15.18 -10.29 8.11
N ALA A 86 -15.32 -10.22 6.78
CA ALA A 86 -16.01 -11.23 6.00
C ALA A 86 -15.32 -12.60 6.10
N THR A 87 -13.98 -12.63 6.05
CA THR A 87 -13.23 -13.88 6.22
C THR A 87 -13.36 -14.43 7.65
N VAL A 88 -13.25 -13.57 8.67
CA VAL A 88 -13.43 -13.95 10.07
C VAL A 88 -14.84 -14.51 10.29
N ASN A 89 -15.86 -13.85 9.75
CA ASN A 89 -17.25 -14.31 9.80
C ASN A 89 -17.43 -15.67 9.10
N ALA A 90 -16.93 -15.82 7.88
CA ALA A 90 -17.04 -17.07 7.15
C ALA A 90 -16.39 -18.24 7.93
N LEU A 91 -15.18 -18.05 8.46
CA LEU A 91 -14.43 -19.12 9.12
C LEU A 91 -14.94 -19.46 10.53
N THR A 92 -15.43 -18.46 11.28
CA THR A 92 -15.70 -18.58 12.72
C THR A 92 -17.15 -18.30 13.13
N GLY A 93 -17.95 -17.69 12.27
CA GLY A 93 -19.31 -17.23 12.56
C GLY A 93 -19.38 -15.96 13.44
N MET A 94 -18.26 -15.29 13.71
CA MET A 94 -18.23 -14.00 14.43
C MET A 94 -18.95 -12.93 13.59
N SER A 95 -19.72 -12.05 14.24
CA SER A 95 -20.40 -10.94 13.55
C SER A 95 -19.39 -10.05 12.81
N ILE A 96 -19.71 -9.71 11.55
CA ILE A 96 -18.89 -8.82 10.72
C ILE A 96 -18.78 -7.45 11.40
N GLU A 97 -19.89 -6.97 11.96
CA GLU A 97 -19.95 -5.67 12.63
C GLU A 97 -19.03 -5.61 13.85
N ALA A 98 -19.00 -6.68 14.65
CA ALA A 98 -18.06 -6.79 15.77
C ALA A 98 -16.61 -6.79 15.29
N ALA A 99 -16.31 -7.50 14.19
CA ALA A 99 -14.95 -7.58 13.67
C ALA A 99 -14.47 -6.22 13.11
N CYS A 100 -15.32 -5.50 12.37
CA CYS A 100 -15.01 -4.16 11.86
C CYS A 100 -14.77 -3.15 13.00
N MET A 101 -15.47 -3.25 14.13
CA MET A 101 -15.25 -2.35 15.27
C MET A 101 -14.01 -2.70 16.10
N LEU A 102 -13.74 -4.00 16.27
CA LEU A 102 -12.67 -4.46 17.17
C LEU A 102 -11.28 -4.41 16.52
N LEU A 103 -11.18 -4.70 15.21
CA LEU A 103 -9.90 -4.70 14.50
C LEU A 103 -9.18 -3.33 14.61
N PRO A 104 -9.79 -2.19 14.25
CA PRO A 104 -9.11 -0.89 14.25
C PRO A 104 -8.70 -0.44 15.65
N VAL A 105 -9.47 -0.80 16.67
CA VAL A 105 -9.19 -0.42 18.06
C VAL A 105 -7.94 -1.13 18.58
N GLY A 106 -7.83 -2.45 18.36
CA GLY A 106 -6.61 -3.19 18.71
C GLY A 106 -5.39 -2.65 17.95
N ILE A 107 -5.61 -2.24 16.69
CA ILE A 107 -4.55 -1.71 15.83
C ILE A 107 -4.07 -0.34 16.33
N ALA A 108 -4.99 0.56 16.64
CA ALA A 108 -4.68 1.89 17.16
C ALA A 108 -3.87 1.83 18.46
N VAL A 109 -4.20 0.89 19.35
CA VAL A 109 -3.47 0.68 20.61
C VAL A 109 -1.99 0.39 20.32
N TYR A 110 -1.67 -0.61 19.49
CA TYR A 110 -0.27 -0.93 19.23
C TYR A 110 0.44 0.18 18.45
N VAL A 111 -0.23 0.89 17.54
CA VAL A 111 0.39 1.99 16.77
C VAL A 111 0.79 3.12 17.70
N ILE A 112 -0.08 3.50 18.65
CA ILE A 112 0.16 4.59 19.61
C ILE A 112 1.31 4.26 20.55
N PHE A 113 1.40 3.00 21.03
CA PHE A 113 2.46 2.58 21.93
C PHE A 113 3.77 2.22 21.21
N GLY A 114 3.68 1.71 19.99
CA GLY A 114 4.81 1.25 19.20
C GLY A 114 5.54 2.39 18.47
N GLY A 115 4.83 3.36 17.93
CA GLY A 115 5.42 4.35 17.02
C GLY A 115 5.79 3.74 15.66
N LEU A 116 6.42 4.53 14.78
CA LEU A 116 6.66 4.13 13.38
C LEU A 116 7.65 2.96 13.25
N ARG A 117 8.78 3.01 13.98
CA ARG A 117 9.82 1.95 13.89
C ARG A 117 9.32 0.60 14.35
N ALA A 118 8.63 0.59 15.47
CA ALA A 118 8.08 -0.63 16.01
C ALA A 118 7.00 -1.19 15.07
N THR A 119 6.19 -0.32 14.45
CA THR A 119 5.24 -0.72 13.40
C THR A 119 5.96 -1.40 12.22
N PHE A 120 7.11 -0.89 11.75
CA PHE A 120 7.87 -1.57 10.69
C PHE A 120 8.39 -2.95 11.09
N VAL A 121 8.87 -3.11 12.34
CA VAL A 121 9.31 -4.43 12.84
C VAL A 121 8.12 -5.40 12.95
N CYS A 122 6.96 -4.88 13.34
CA CYS A 122 5.70 -5.61 13.39
C CYS A 122 5.29 -6.08 11.98
N ASP A 123 5.28 -5.17 11.00
CA ASP A 123 4.93 -5.46 9.61
C ASP A 123 5.88 -6.48 8.97
N TRP A 124 7.17 -6.40 9.27
CA TRP A 124 8.15 -7.41 8.85
C TRP A 124 7.84 -8.77 9.50
N SER A 125 7.53 -8.80 10.80
CA SER A 125 7.15 -10.04 11.50
C SER A 125 5.85 -10.66 10.96
N HIS A 126 4.84 -9.83 10.67
CA HIS A 126 3.61 -10.23 9.98
C HIS A 126 3.90 -10.84 8.62
N THR A 127 4.82 -10.23 7.85
CA THR A 127 5.23 -10.69 6.53
C THR A 127 5.87 -12.07 6.58
N ILE A 128 6.72 -12.36 7.58
CA ILE A 128 7.29 -13.69 7.79
C ILE A 128 6.21 -14.75 7.97
N ILE A 129 5.27 -14.50 8.90
CA ILE A 129 4.18 -15.44 9.20
C ILE A 129 3.32 -15.66 7.95
N LEU A 130 3.01 -14.57 7.22
CA LEU A 130 2.25 -14.62 5.98
C LEU A 130 2.93 -15.50 4.92
N PHE A 131 4.22 -15.32 4.67
CA PHE A 131 4.95 -16.14 3.70
C PHE A 131 5.08 -17.60 4.14
N ILE A 132 5.30 -17.88 5.43
CA ILE A 132 5.33 -19.26 5.95
C ILE A 132 4.01 -19.98 5.64
N VAL A 133 2.87 -19.35 5.93
CA VAL A 133 1.56 -19.95 5.65
C VAL A 133 1.33 -20.11 4.15
N ILE A 134 1.71 -19.12 3.33
CA ILE A 134 1.60 -19.23 1.87
C ILE A 134 2.45 -20.39 1.34
N TYR A 135 3.68 -20.57 1.83
CA TYR A 135 4.53 -21.68 1.41
C TYR A 135 3.94 -23.02 1.82
N ILE A 136 3.48 -23.16 3.06
CA ILE A 136 2.77 -24.37 3.51
C ILE A 136 1.57 -24.64 2.60
N PHE A 137 0.78 -23.62 2.27
CA PHE A 137 -0.39 -23.78 1.40
C PHE A 137 -0.02 -24.22 -0.02
N VAL A 138 1.01 -23.61 -0.63
CA VAL A 138 1.49 -23.97 -1.97
C VAL A 138 2.01 -25.42 -2.01
N PHE A 139 2.89 -25.79 -1.06
CA PHE A 139 3.43 -27.15 -0.98
C PHE A 139 2.37 -28.19 -0.64
N ARG A 140 1.37 -27.83 0.17
CA ARG A 140 0.23 -28.71 0.45
C ARG A 140 -0.60 -28.91 -0.82
N THR A 141 -0.94 -27.82 -1.51
CA THR A 141 -1.81 -27.84 -2.70
C THR A 141 -1.20 -28.67 -3.82
N TYR A 142 0.05 -28.39 -4.19
CA TYR A 142 0.67 -28.98 -5.39
C TYR A 142 1.63 -30.14 -5.11
N GLY A 143 1.94 -30.45 -3.85
CA GLY A 143 2.91 -31.49 -3.51
C GLY A 143 2.36 -32.67 -2.74
N THR A 144 1.45 -32.46 -1.79
CA THR A 144 1.07 -33.52 -0.82
C THR A 144 -0.45 -33.72 -0.65
N SER A 145 -1.28 -32.83 -1.20
CA SER A 145 -2.74 -32.96 -1.10
C SER A 145 -3.22 -34.19 -1.88
N PRO A 146 -4.04 -35.06 -1.27
CA PRO A 146 -4.64 -36.19 -1.98
C PRO A 146 -5.67 -35.76 -3.03
N ASP A 147 -6.24 -34.55 -2.88
CA ASP A 147 -7.29 -34.06 -3.78
C ASP A 147 -6.69 -33.41 -5.05
N ILE A 148 -5.48 -32.83 -4.98
CA ILE A 148 -4.79 -32.17 -6.11
C ILE A 148 -3.43 -32.82 -6.33
N GLY A 149 -2.44 -32.57 -5.47
CA GLY A 149 -1.16 -33.29 -5.45
C GLY A 149 -0.22 -33.06 -6.65
N SER A 150 -0.68 -32.42 -7.73
CA SER A 150 0.16 -31.99 -8.86
C SER A 150 -0.51 -30.89 -9.71
N TYR A 151 0.27 -30.19 -10.52
CA TYR A 151 -0.25 -29.20 -11.48
C TYR A 151 -1.15 -29.83 -12.54
N SER A 152 -0.76 -30.99 -13.07
CA SER A 152 -1.55 -31.74 -14.06
C SER A 152 -2.92 -32.12 -13.50
N LYS A 153 -2.96 -32.57 -12.24
CA LYS A 153 -4.24 -32.93 -11.63
C LYS A 153 -5.14 -31.71 -11.41
N MET A 154 -4.57 -30.58 -10.97
CA MET A 154 -5.32 -29.33 -10.89
C MET A 154 -5.88 -28.92 -12.25
N TYR A 155 -5.09 -29.05 -13.31
CA TYR A 155 -5.51 -28.76 -14.68
C TYR A 155 -6.69 -29.63 -15.13
N GLU A 156 -6.63 -30.95 -14.88
CA GLU A 156 -7.74 -31.87 -15.16
C GLU A 156 -9.02 -31.47 -14.40
N LEU A 157 -8.90 -31.14 -13.11
CA LEU A 157 -10.03 -30.71 -12.29
C LEU A 157 -10.65 -29.41 -12.82
N LEU A 158 -9.83 -28.47 -13.30
CA LEU A 158 -10.30 -27.22 -13.90
C LEU A 158 -10.99 -27.46 -15.26
N GLN A 159 -10.50 -28.41 -16.06
CA GLN A 159 -11.19 -28.82 -17.29
C GLN A 159 -12.54 -29.45 -16.99
N GLN A 160 -12.58 -30.39 -16.05
CA GLN A 160 -13.81 -31.06 -15.62
C GLN A 160 -14.82 -30.05 -15.06
N ALA A 161 -14.37 -29.13 -14.20
CA ALA A 161 -15.21 -28.06 -13.68
C ALA A 161 -15.83 -27.21 -14.80
N GLY A 162 -15.08 -26.96 -15.88
CA GLY A 162 -15.54 -26.22 -17.06
C GLY A 162 -16.67 -26.93 -17.83
N VAL A 163 -16.74 -28.26 -17.73
CA VAL A 163 -17.82 -29.08 -18.29
C VAL A 163 -19.02 -29.11 -17.35
N ASP A 164 -18.76 -29.38 -16.06
CA ASP A 164 -19.82 -29.53 -15.06
C ASP A 164 -20.55 -28.20 -14.79
N THR A 165 -19.80 -27.09 -14.80
CA THR A 165 -20.28 -25.74 -14.49
C THR A 165 -19.58 -24.69 -15.38
N PRO A 166 -19.99 -24.52 -16.65
CA PRO A 166 -19.34 -23.58 -17.55
C PRO A 166 -19.54 -22.11 -17.11
N VAL A 167 -18.46 -21.31 -17.17
CA VAL A 167 -18.52 -19.88 -16.80
C VAL A 167 -19.06 -19.05 -17.96
N LEU A 168 -20.22 -18.42 -17.74
CA LEU A 168 -20.81 -17.49 -18.71
C LEU A 168 -19.84 -16.33 -19.02
N GLY A 169 -19.51 -16.18 -20.30
CA GLY A 169 -18.61 -15.14 -20.80
C GLY A 169 -17.17 -15.58 -21.03
N ASN A 170 -16.73 -16.72 -20.47
CA ASN A 170 -15.38 -17.26 -20.74
C ASN A 170 -15.32 -17.96 -22.10
N ALA A 171 -14.12 -18.08 -22.69
CA ALA A 171 -13.95 -18.85 -23.93
C ALA A 171 -14.32 -20.32 -23.68
N GLN A 172 -15.38 -20.79 -24.36
CA GLN A 172 -15.93 -22.14 -24.21
C GLN A 172 -16.33 -22.50 -22.76
N GLY A 173 -16.64 -21.50 -21.92
CA GLY A 173 -16.95 -21.71 -20.51
C GLY A 173 -15.75 -22.13 -19.64
N SER A 174 -14.54 -22.15 -20.20
CA SER A 174 -13.34 -22.70 -19.55
C SER A 174 -12.80 -21.79 -18.44
N TYR A 175 -12.25 -22.41 -17.39
CA TYR A 175 -11.54 -21.73 -16.31
C TYR A 175 -10.09 -21.37 -16.67
N LEU A 176 -9.56 -21.97 -17.75
CA LEU A 176 -8.17 -21.91 -18.17
C LEU A 176 -7.94 -20.78 -19.19
N THR A 177 -8.56 -19.63 -18.99
CA THR A 177 -8.49 -18.50 -19.93
C THR A 177 -8.28 -17.19 -19.16
N MET A 178 -7.60 -16.22 -19.77
CA MET A 178 -7.42 -14.88 -19.17
C MET A 178 -8.71 -14.08 -19.06
N LYS A 179 -9.78 -14.52 -19.75
CA LYS A 179 -11.14 -14.01 -19.61
C LYS A 179 -11.87 -14.91 -18.63
N SER A 180 -11.54 -14.82 -17.33
CA SER A 180 -12.22 -15.58 -16.29
C SER A 180 -12.59 -14.67 -15.13
N ASN A 181 -13.85 -14.24 -15.12
CA ASN A 181 -14.35 -13.26 -14.15
C ASN A 181 -14.32 -13.77 -12.70
N GLN A 182 -14.14 -15.08 -12.47
CA GLN A 182 -14.18 -15.72 -11.14
C GLN A 182 -13.27 -16.97 -10.99
N GLY A 183 -12.22 -17.12 -11.81
CA GLY A 183 -11.57 -18.41 -12.10
C GLY A 183 -11.07 -19.27 -10.93
N LEU A 184 -10.71 -18.67 -9.79
CA LEU A 184 -10.21 -19.42 -8.62
C LEU A 184 -11.33 -20.03 -7.75
N VAL A 185 -12.50 -19.42 -7.76
CA VAL A 185 -13.61 -19.67 -6.80
C VAL A 185 -14.35 -20.98 -7.11
N PHE A 186 -14.37 -21.38 -8.38
CA PHE A 186 -15.26 -22.42 -8.89
C PHE A 186 -14.57 -23.78 -9.08
N GLY A 187 -13.25 -23.80 -9.33
CA GLY A 187 -12.50 -25.07 -9.39
C GLY A 187 -12.47 -25.84 -8.07
N ALA A 188 -12.62 -25.15 -6.94
CA ALA A 188 -12.70 -25.78 -5.62
C ALA A 188 -14.09 -26.37 -5.29
N ALA A 189 -15.14 -25.92 -5.99
CA ALA A 189 -16.52 -26.36 -5.75
C ALA A 189 -16.81 -27.80 -6.21
N THR A 190 -15.95 -28.38 -7.06
CA THR A 190 -16.06 -29.77 -7.50
C THR A 190 -15.54 -30.78 -6.47
N ILE A 191 -14.88 -30.30 -5.40
CA ILE A 191 -14.36 -31.16 -4.33
C ILE A 191 -15.48 -31.43 -3.30
N PRO A 192 -15.83 -32.70 -3.00
CA PRO A 192 -16.90 -33.03 -2.05
C PRO A 192 -16.74 -32.46 -0.63
N LYS A 193 -15.50 -32.11 -0.26
CA LYS A 193 -15.16 -31.48 1.03
C LYS A 193 -15.34 -29.95 1.04
N PHE A 194 -15.76 -29.34 -0.07
CA PHE A 194 -15.91 -27.90 -0.18
C PHE A 194 -16.99 -27.36 0.76
N PRO A 195 -16.76 -26.24 1.49
CA PRO A 195 -17.70 -25.76 2.52
C PRO A 195 -19.13 -25.51 2.03
N THR A 196 -19.31 -25.30 0.72
CA THR A 196 -20.61 -25.05 0.10
C THR A 196 -21.07 -26.17 -0.84
N TYR A 197 -20.35 -27.31 -0.90
CA TYR A 197 -20.67 -28.44 -1.78
C TYR A 197 -22.15 -28.91 -1.62
N PRO A 198 -22.88 -29.20 -2.72
CA PRO A 198 -22.44 -29.27 -4.12
C PRO A 198 -22.42 -27.93 -4.86
N ASN A 199 -22.79 -26.83 -4.21
CA ASN A 199 -22.94 -25.53 -4.84
C ASN A 199 -21.62 -24.75 -4.79
N PRO A 200 -21.22 -24.06 -5.87
CA PRO A 200 -20.11 -23.13 -5.82
C PRO A 200 -20.40 -21.95 -4.88
N LEU A 201 -19.36 -21.21 -4.49
CA LEU A 201 -19.54 -19.94 -3.79
C LEU A 201 -20.42 -19.03 -4.66
N SER A 202 -21.41 -18.39 -4.03
CA SER A 202 -22.22 -17.38 -4.69
C SER A 202 -21.35 -16.21 -5.18
N ALA A 203 -21.83 -15.46 -6.17
CA ALA A 203 -21.09 -14.31 -6.71
C ALA A 203 -20.72 -13.28 -5.63
N SER A 204 -21.59 -13.09 -4.63
CA SER A 204 -21.33 -12.20 -3.48
C SER A 204 -20.24 -12.74 -2.56
N GLN A 205 -20.21 -14.05 -2.29
CA GLN A 205 -19.13 -14.68 -1.49
C GLN A 205 -17.79 -14.67 -2.21
N ALA A 206 -17.81 -14.86 -3.52
CA ALA A 206 -16.62 -14.75 -4.37
C ALA A 206 -16.08 -13.32 -4.37
N SER A 207 -16.97 -12.33 -4.56
CA SER A 207 -16.66 -10.90 -4.47
C SER A 207 -16.15 -10.50 -3.08
N ALA A 208 -16.66 -11.12 -2.02
CA ALA A 208 -16.21 -10.91 -0.64
C ALA A 208 -14.82 -11.51 -0.34
N GLY A 209 -14.14 -12.13 -1.31
CA GLY A 209 -12.78 -12.66 -1.15
C GLY A 209 -12.71 -14.03 -0.47
N LEU A 210 -13.83 -14.76 -0.36
CA LEU A 210 -13.87 -16.04 0.38
C LEU A 210 -13.25 -17.23 -0.36
N ALA A 211 -12.75 -17.05 -1.58
CA ALA A 211 -12.15 -18.12 -2.38
C ALA A 211 -10.93 -18.77 -1.70
N ALA A 212 -9.98 -17.97 -1.22
CA ALA A 212 -8.77 -18.47 -0.57
C ALA A 212 -9.06 -19.14 0.79
N PRO A 213 -9.88 -18.53 1.69
CA PRO A 213 -10.36 -19.20 2.90
C PRO A 213 -11.07 -20.53 2.63
N ALA A 214 -11.93 -20.60 1.61
CA ALA A 214 -12.62 -21.83 1.24
C ALA A 214 -11.66 -22.91 0.75
N ALA A 215 -10.69 -22.56 -0.11
CA ALA A 215 -9.69 -23.51 -0.61
C ALA A 215 -8.79 -24.05 0.51
N ALA A 216 -8.34 -23.19 1.42
CA ALA A 216 -7.52 -23.61 2.57
C ALA A 216 -8.28 -24.52 3.55
N ALA A 217 -9.55 -24.21 3.78
CA ALA A 217 -10.45 -25.03 4.58
C ALA A 217 -10.57 -26.46 4.03
N VAL A 218 -10.66 -26.62 2.70
CA VAL A 218 -10.72 -27.94 2.06
C VAL A 218 -9.40 -28.69 2.15
N LEU A 219 -8.30 -28.02 1.81
CA LEU A 219 -7.00 -28.70 1.60
C LEU A 219 -6.26 -29.00 2.90
N MET A 220 -6.52 -28.22 3.95
CA MET A 220 -5.81 -28.30 5.23
C MET A 220 -6.75 -28.43 6.44
N GLY A 221 -8.06 -28.55 6.22
CA GLY A 221 -9.06 -28.72 7.27
C GLY A 221 -9.08 -27.55 8.27
N LYS A 222 -9.32 -27.86 9.55
CA LYS A 222 -9.35 -26.86 10.63
C LYS A 222 -8.03 -26.10 10.80
N GLY A 223 -6.89 -26.77 10.59
CA GLY A 223 -5.58 -26.13 10.65
C GLY A 223 -5.40 -25.07 9.56
N GLY A 224 -5.91 -25.35 8.35
CA GLY A 224 -5.90 -24.38 7.26
C GLY A 224 -6.81 -23.18 7.49
N ALA A 225 -8.00 -23.42 8.06
CA ALA A 225 -8.90 -22.34 8.45
C ALA A 225 -8.25 -21.41 9.48
N ILE A 226 -7.57 -21.95 10.51
CA ILE A 226 -6.83 -21.15 11.49
C ILE A 226 -5.67 -20.40 10.83
N ALA A 227 -4.92 -21.06 9.93
CA ALA A 227 -3.79 -20.44 9.24
C ALA A 227 -4.23 -19.26 8.36
N VAL A 228 -5.33 -19.38 7.61
CA VAL A 228 -5.88 -18.26 6.83
C VAL A 228 -6.45 -17.16 7.72
N LEU A 229 -7.11 -17.52 8.82
CA LEU A 229 -7.60 -16.54 9.79
C LEU A 229 -6.44 -15.69 10.34
N LEU A 230 -5.30 -16.31 10.64
CA LEU A 230 -4.08 -15.62 11.05
C LEU A 230 -3.51 -14.76 9.92
N VAL A 231 -3.38 -15.29 8.70
CA VAL A 231 -2.87 -14.52 7.54
C VAL A 231 -3.71 -13.27 7.29
N VAL A 232 -5.04 -13.41 7.31
CA VAL A 232 -5.94 -12.27 7.11
C VAL A 232 -5.80 -11.27 8.24
N PHE A 233 -5.73 -11.73 9.49
CA PHE A 233 -5.47 -10.84 10.62
C PHE A 233 -4.15 -10.07 10.44
N MET A 234 -3.05 -10.75 10.09
CA MET A 234 -1.74 -10.12 9.88
C MET A 234 -1.75 -9.11 8.73
N ALA A 235 -2.40 -9.46 7.61
CA ALA A 235 -2.50 -8.60 6.44
C ALA A 235 -3.32 -7.32 6.73
N VAL A 236 -4.48 -7.47 7.38
CA VAL A 236 -5.34 -6.33 7.74
C VAL A 236 -4.67 -5.45 8.78
N THR A 237 -4.06 -6.06 9.80
CA THR A 237 -3.35 -5.34 10.87
C THR A 237 -2.23 -4.48 10.30
N SER A 238 -1.43 -5.03 9.38
CA SER A 238 -0.30 -4.34 8.74
C SER A 238 -0.73 -3.22 7.77
N ALA A 239 -1.77 -3.44 6.98
CA ALA A 239 -2.30 -2.40 6.10
C ALA A 239 -2.91 -1.24 6.91
N ALA A 240 -3.69 -1.56 7.95
CA ALA A 240 -4.37 -0.57 8.77
C ALA A 240 -3.42 0.26 9.64
N SER A 241 -2.31 -0.28 10.16
CA SER A 241 -1.29 0.55 10.84
C SER A 241 -0.72 1.60 9.91
N ALA A 242 -0.25 1.17 8.74
CA ALA A 242 0.42 2.03 7.79
C ALA A 242 -0.52 3.18 7.37
N GLU A 243 -1.80 2.87 7.17
CA GLU A 243 -2.81 3.87 6.84
C GLU A 243 -3.16 4.77 8.04
N LEU A 244 -3.33 4.25 9.27
CA LEU A 244 -3.56 5.07 10.48
C LEU A 244 -2.42 6.08 10.72
N ILE A 245 -1.17 5.64 10.56
CA ILE A 245 0.01 6.51 10.64
C ILE A 245 0.02 7.51 9.48
N GLY A 246 -0.31 7.06 8.28
CA GLY A 246 -0.33 7.88 7.07
C GLY A 246 -1.38 9.00 7.08
N VAL A 247 -2.55 8.78 7.68
CA VAL A 247 -3.60 9.81 7.81
C VAL A 247 -3.32 10.73 9.00
N SER A 248 -2.87 10.19 10.13
CA SER A 248 -2.55 10.99 11.31
C SER A 248 -1.38 11.95 11.09
N SER A 249 -0.36 11.55 10.33
CA SER A 249 0.72 12.44 9.90
C SER A 249 0.23 13.53 8.93
N LEU A 250 -0.63 13.19 7.98
CA LEU A 250 -1.26 14.19 7.10
C LEU A 250 -2.06 15.21 7.92
N PHE A 251 -2.89 14.75 8.85
CA PHE A 251 -3.65 15.66 9.69
C PHE A 251 -2.73 16.53 10.55
N SER A 252 -1.70 15.96 11.16
CA SER A 252 -0.86 16.69 12.12
C SER A 252 0.10 17.69 11.46
N TYR A 253 0.69 17.35 10.32
CA TYR A 253 1.63 18.22 9.61
C TYR A 253 0.95 19.11 8.57
N ASP A 254 0.05 18.55 7.76
CA ASP A 254 -0.51 19.27 6.62
C ASP A 254 -1.74 20.10 7.01
N LEU A 255 -2.52 19.69 8.02
CA LEU A 255 -3.64 20.50 8.53
C LEU A 255 -3.26 21.26 9.79
N TYR A 256 -2.93 20.55 10.86
CA TYR A 256 -2.75 21.14 12.19
C TYR A 256 -1.57 22.10 12.23
N ARG A 257 -0.37 21.66 11.83
CA ARG A 257 0.80 22.53 11.81
C ARG A 257 0.68 23.63 10.75
N THR A 258 0.23 23.31 9.55
CA THR A 258 0.23 24.30 8.45
C THR A 258 -0.82 25.40 8.63
N TYR A 259 -2.04 25.07 9.07
CA TYR A 259 -3.16 26.03 9.11
C TYR A 259 -3.58 26.44 10.52
N TYR A 260 -3.49 25.55 11.51
CA TYR A 260 -4.01 25.83 12.86
C TYR A 260 -2.95 26.39 13.80
N ARG A 261 -1.78 25.73 13.90
CA ARG A 261 -0.68 26.13 14.79
C ARG A 261 0.70 25.98 14.13
N PRO A 262 1.16 26.98 13.34
CA PRO A 262 2.45 26.97 12.63
C PRO A 262 3.68 26.74 13.49
N GLN A 263 3.64 27.16 14.75
CA GLN A 263 4.74 27.02 15.71
C GLN A 263 4.60 25.82 16.66
N ALA A 264 3.79 24.80 16.30
CA ALA A 264 3.62 23.60 17.12
C ALA A 264 4.96 22.86 17.32
N SER A 265 5.23 22.48 18.58
CA SER A 265 6.43 21.70 18.95
C SER A 265 6.29 20.23 18.52
N GLY A 266 7.39 19.52 18.29
CA GLY A 266 7.37 18.10 17.95
C GLY A 266 6.56 17.24 18.94
N LYS A 267 6.68 17.50 20.24
CA LYS A 267 5.90 16.81 21.29
C LYS A 267 4.39 17.05 21.17
N GLU A 268 4.01 18.23 20.72
CA GLU A 268 2.61 18.60 20.50
C GLU A 268 2.06 17.89 19.25
N ILE A 269 2.84 17.86 18.16
CA ILE A 269 2.48 17.17 16.92
C ILE A 269 2.26 15.68 17.16
N VAL A 270 3.14 15.02 17.91
CA VAL A 270 2.98 13.59 18.27
C VAL A 270 1.70 13.36 19.08
N ARG A 271 1.39 14.25 20.05
CA ARG A 271 0.15 14.14 20.84
C ARG A 271 -1.09 14.28 19.98
N VAL A 272 -1.13 15.28 19.09
CA VAL A 272 -2.24 15.50 18.17
C VAL A 272 -2.40 14.32 17.22
N SER A 273 -1.30 13.77 16.73
CA SER A 273 -1.28 12.55 15.91
C SER A 273 -1.92 11.37 16.63
N HIS A 274 -1.51 11.08 17.88
CA HIS A 274 -2.08 9.96 18.65
C HIS A 274 -3.58 10.14 18.94
N ILE A 275 -4.02 11.36 19.26
CA ILE A 275 -5.46 11.65 19.44
C ILE A 275 -6.21 11.39 18.14
N PHE A 276 -5.66 11.85 17.01
CA PHE A 276 -6.28 11.65 15.70
C PHE A 276 -6.33 10.17 15.31
N ILE A 277 -5.32 9.36 15.64
CA ILE A 277 -5.33 7.90 15.42
C ILE A 277 -6.51 7.25 16.15
N CYS A 278 -6.77 7.61 17.42
CA CYS A 278 -7.93 7.07 18.15
C CYS A 278 -9.25 7.45 17.48
N VAL A 279 -9.42 8.72 17.10
CA VAL A 279 -10.65 9.21 16.45
C VAL A 279 -10.85 8.53 15.11
N TRP A 280 -9.78 8.42 14.31
CA TRP A 280 -9.82 7.81 13.00
C TRP A 280 -10.09 6.31 13.06
N ALA A 281 -9.54 5.59 14.05
CA ALA A 281 -9.80 4.17 14.27
C ALA A 281 -11.26 3.87 14.61
N ILE A 282 -11.91 4.72 15.40
CA ILE A 282 -13.35 4.59 15.68
C ILE A 282 -14.16 4.93 14.42
N TRP A 283 -13.77 6.00 13.72
CA TRP A 283 -14.46 6.42 12.51
C TRP A 283 -14.42 5.36 11.40
N MET A 284 -13.27 4.72 11.16
CA MET A 284 -13.12 3.67 10.15
C MET A 284 -13.96 2.43 10.49
N GLY A 285 -13.97 1.98 11.75
CA GLY A 285 -14.83 0.87 12.17
C GLY A 285 -16.32 1.18 11.98
N CYS A 286 -16.76 2.39 12.35
CA CYS A 286 -18.12 2.86 12.10
C CYS A 286 -18.45 2.90 10.60
N TRP A 287 -17.53 3.42 9.78
CA TRP A 287 -17.70 3.53 8.34
C TRP A 287 -17.81 2.15 7.67
N ALA A 288 -16.95 1.21 8.05
CA ALA A 288 -17.01 -0.17 7.57
C ALA A 288 -18.32 -0.88 7.96
N VAL A 289 -18.84 -0.65 9.17
CA VAL A 289 -20.15 -1.17 9.59
C VAL A 289 -21.28 -0.57 8.76
N ILE A 290 -21.27 0.74 8.49
CA ILE A 290 -22.29 1.41 7.66
C ILE A 290 -22.29 0.82 6.25
N LEU A 291 -21.12 0.68 5.63
CA LEU A 291 -20.98 0.09 4.29
C LEU A 291 -21.45 -1.37 4.26
N ASN A 292 -21.10 -2.16 5.29
CA ASN A 292 -21.57 -3.53 5.39
C ASN A 292 -23.11 -3.61 5.52
N LYS A 293 -23.72 -2.75 6.34
CA LYS A 293 -25.19 -2.65 6.46
C LYS A 293 -25.86 -2.18 5.16
N ALA A 294 -25.17 -1.36 4.37
CA ALA A 294 -25.61 -0.97 3.03
C ALA A 294 -25.50 -2.09 1.97
N LYS A 295 -25.07 -3.31 2.38
CA LYS A 295 -24.83 -4.47 1.50
C LYS A 295 -23.78 -4.19 0.41
N ILE A 296 -22.81 -3.34 0.74
CA ILE A 296 -21.65 -3.08 -0.10
C ILE A 296 -20.61 -4.16 0.22
N ASP A 297 -20.24 -4.94 -0.80
CA ASP A 297 -19.20 -5.96 -0.69
C ASP A 297 -17.81 -5.44 -1.07
N LEU A 298 -16.80 -6.28 -0.80
CA LEU A 298 -15.39 -5.97 -1.05
C LEU A 298 -15.12 -5.61 -2.53
N GLY A 299 -15.75 -6.29 -3.48
CA GLY A 299 -15.56 -6.03 -4.91
C GLY A 299 -16.10 -4.67 -5.33
N TRP A 300 -17.26 -4.25 -4.79
CA TRP A 300 -17.77 -2.90 -5.03
C TRP A 300 -16.80 -1.82 -4.52
N LEU A 301 -16.22 -2.02 -3.32
CA LEU A 301 -15.22 -1.12 -2.76
C LEU A 301 -13.95 -1.02 -3.61
N PHE A 302 -13.49 -2.15 -4.17
CA PHE A 302 -12.38 -2.16 -5.12
C PHE A 302 -12.67 -1.30 -6.37
N TYR A 303 -13.87 -1.43 -6.94
CA TYR A 303 -14.23 -0.70 -8.15
C TYR A 303 -14.45 0.79 -7.92
N VAL A 304 -15.16 1.18 -6.86
CA VAL A 304 -15.38 2.62 -6.55
C VAL A 304 -14.06 3.33 -6.26
N GLN A 305 -13.11 2.64 -5.61
CA GLN A 305 -11.78 3.17 -5.38
C GLN A 305 -11.06 3.44 -6.71
N GLY A 306 -11.10 2.49 -7.66
CA GLY A 306 -10.51 2.68 -8.99
C GLY A 306 -11.14 3.84 -9.76
N VAL A 307 -12.47 3.94 -9.70
CA VAL A 307 -13.27 5.02 -10.29
C VAL A 307 -12.86 6.38 -9.73
N ALA A 308 -12.80 6.51 -8.40
CA ALA A 308 -12.51 7.78 -7.73
C ALA A 308 -11.04 8.20 -7.84
N LEU A 309 -10.10 7.25 -7.86
CA LEU A 309 -8.65 7.54 -7.87
C LEU A 309 -8.06 7.72 -9.27
N SER A 310 -8.60 7.05 -10.29
CA SER A 310 -8.07 7.10 -11.65
C SER A 310 -7.86 8.51 -12.23
N PRO A 311 -8.73 9.52 -11.98
CA PRO A 311 -8.56 10.86 -12.52
C PRO A 311 -7.36 11.60 -11.91
N ALA A 312 -6.92 11.25 -10.71
CA ALA A 312 -5.83 11.96 -10.05
C ALA A 312 -4.44 11.60 -10.62
N VAL A 313 -4.31 10.44 -11.27
CA VAL A 313 -3.02 9.86 -11.70
C VAL A 313 -2.24 10.79 -12.63
N VAL A 314 -2.87 11.30 -13.70
CA VAL A 314 -2.21 12.16 -14.69
C VAL A 314 -1.82 13.53 -14.10
N PRO A 315 -2.73 14.29 -13.45
CA PRO A 315 -2.37 15.56 -12.80
C PRO A 315 -1.20 15.42 -11.84
N ILE A 316 -1.24 14.39 -11.00
CA ILE A 316 -0.20 14.08 -10.03
C ILE A 316 1.15 13.83 -10.73
N GLY A 317 1.18 12.96 -11.74
CA GLY A 317 2.42 12.66 -12.46
C GLY A 317 3.02 13.90 -13.12
N LEU A 318 2.17 14.80 -13.62
CA LEU A 318 2.60 16.07 -14.20
C LEU A 318 3.15 17.05 -13.16
N THR A 319 2.67 17.03 -11.90
CA THR A 319 3.18 17.95 -10.86
C THR A 319 4.67 17.81 -10.56
N VAL A 320 5.25 16.65 -10.86
CA VAL A 320 6.67 16.36 -10.61
C VAL A 320 7.51 16.45 -11.89
N THR A 321 6.89 16.32 -13.06
CA THR A 321 7.60 16.18 -14.34
C THR A 321 7.50 17.41 -15.25
N TRP A 322 6.51 18.28 -15.06
CA TRP A 322 6.22 19.38 -15.97
C TRP A 322 6.25 20.75 -15.29
N SER A 323 7.22 21.59 -15.66
CA SER A 323 7.43 22.93 -15.07
C SER A 323 6.34 23.94 -15.43
N LYS A 324 5.60 23.70 -16.52
CA LYS A 324 4.55 24.60 -17.01
C LYS A 324 3.15 24.31 -16.45
N LEU A 325 3.07 23.34 -15.54
CA LEU A 325 1.82 22.91 -14.97
C LEU A 325 1.25 23.98 -14.03
N THR A 326 -0.02 24.31 -14.22
CA THR A 326 -0.70 25.33 -13.42
C THR A 326 -1.47 24.73 -12.26
N ARG A 327 -1.63 25.50 -11.17
CA ARG A 327 -2.53 25.10 -10.06
C ARG A 327 -3.96 24.86 -10.55
N ALA A 328 -4.47 25.77 -11.39
CA ALA A 328 -5.82 25.66 -11.96
C ALA A 328 -5.99 24.41 -12.83
N GLY A 329 -4.99 24.05 -13.65
CA GLY A 329 -5.02 22.84 -14.46
C GLY A 329 -5.03 21.56 -13.63
N VAL A 330 -4.28 21.52 -12.54
CA VAL A 330 -4.31 20.36 -11.62
C VAL A 330 -5.69 20.19 -10.99
N PHE A 331 -6.30 21.26 -10.48
CA PHE A 331 -7.65 21.19 -9.90
C PHE A 331 -8.73 20.87 -10.95
N ALA A 332 -8.66 21.50 -12.12
CA ALA A 332 -9.62 21.26 -13.20
C ALA A 332 -9.54 19.81 -13.72
N GLY A 333 -8.33 19.27 -13.87
CA GLY A 333 -8.12 17.88 -14.27
C GLY A 333 -8.60 16.87 -13.24
N THR A 334 -8.19 17.03 -11.99
CA THR A 334 -8.58 16.13 -10.89
C THR A 334 -10.10 16.11 -10.67
N ILE A 335 -10.71 17.28 -10.48
CA ILE A 335 -12.16 17.39 -10.18
C ILE A 335 -13.00 17.12 -11.43
N GLY A 336 -12.63 17.71 -12.58
CA GLY A 336 -13.35 17.50 -13.83
C GLY A 336 -13.30 16.05 -14.31
N GLY A 337 -12.13 15.42 -14.21
CA GLY A 337 -11.98 14.00 -14.51
C GLY A 337 -12.74 13.09 -13.54
N LEU A 338 -12.83 13.44 -12.25
CA LEU A 338 -13.64 12.72 -11.27
C LEU A 338 -15.13 12.77 -11.59
N ILE A 339 -15.66 13.96 -11.89
CA ILE A 339 -17.08 14.12 -12.24
C ILE A 339 -17.40 13.33 -13.51
N LEU A 340 -16.56 13.46 -14.55
CA LEU A 340 -16.76 12.74 -15.81
C LEU A 340 -16.59 11.22 -15.63
N GLY A 341 -15.65 10.78 -14.81
CA GLY A 341 -15.46 9.37 -14.46
C GLY A 341 -16.67 8.79 -13.75
N MET A 342 -17.17 9.46 -12.70
CA MET A 342 -18.36 9.05 -11.95
C MET A 342 -19.62 9.00 -12.85
N CYS A 343 -19.82 10.02 -13.70
CA CYS A 343 -20.90 10.03 -14.68
C CYS A 343 -20.78 8.86 -15.66
N SER A 344 -19.58 8.60 -16.19
CA SER A 344 -19.31 7.48 -17.09
C SER A 344 -19.53 6.12 -16.42
N TRP A 345 -19.22 5.99 -15.13
CA TRP A 345 -19.49 4.77 -14.35
C TRP A 345 -21.00 4.47 -14.30
N MET A 346 -21.81 5.46 -13.92
CA MET A 346 -23.27 5.34 -13.82
C MET A 346 -23.94 5.15 -15.19
N ILE A 347 -23.55 5.93 -16.19
CA ILE A 347 -24.10 5.85 -17.55
C ILE A 347 -23.70 4.52 -18.21
N GLY A 348 -22.43 4.10 -18.05
CA GLY A 348 -21.94 2.82 -18.54
C GLY A 348 -22.69 1.65 -17.92
N CYS A 349 -22.94 1.70 -16.60
CA CYS A 349 -23.78 0.72 -15.92
C CYS A 349 -25.19 0.67 -16.52
N TRP A 350 -25.82 1.82 -16.71
CA TRP A 350 -27.16 1.90 -17.28
C TRP A 350 -27.24 1.40 -18.74
N LYS A 351 -26.28 1.78 -19.58
CA LYS A 351 -26.27 1.39 -21.00
C LYS A 351 -25.95 -0.08 -21.23
N ILE A 352 -25.06 -0.67 -20.42
CA ILE A 352 -24.62 -2.05 -20.59
C ILE A 352 -25.57 -3.02 -19.89
N TYR A 353 -26.03 -2.67 -18.69
CA TYR A 353 -26.81 -3.58 -17.82
C TYR A 353 -28.27 -3.17 -17.61
N GLY A 354 -28.71 -2.06 -18.22
CA GLY A 354 -30.09 -1.58 -18.20
C GLY A 354 -30.55 -0.92 -16.90
N THR A 355 -29.94 -1.24 -15.75
CA THR A 355 -30.31 -0.68 -14.43
C THR A 355 -29.08 -0.35 -13.59
N ILE A 356 -29.17 0.72 -12.81
CA ILE A 356 -28.13 1.12 -11.86
C ILE A 356 -28.47 0.50 -10.49
N ASN A 357 -27.65 -0.45 -10.05
CA ASN A 357 -27.73 -1.06 -8.73
C ASN A 357 -26.31 -1.43 -8.26
N ILE A 358 -26.15 -1.77 -6.98
CA ILE A 358 -24.85 -2.07 -6.35
C ILE A 358 -24.15 -3.22 -7.09
N THR A 359 -24.87 -4.28 -7.42
CA THR A 359 -24.34 -5.45 -8.12
C THR A 359 -23.77 -5.12 -9.50
N ASN A 360 -24.49 -4.33 -10.30
CA ASN A 360 -24.08 -3.97 -11.65
C ASN A 360 -22.91 -2.96 -11.66
N LEU A 361 -22.87 -2.07 -10.66
CA LEU A 361 -21.76 -1.13 -10.47
C LEU A 361 -20.46 -1.85 -10.10
N ALA A 362 -20.56 -3.01 -9.43
CA ALA A 362 -19.43 -3.88 -9.10
C ALA A 362 -19.01 -4.81 -10.26
N LEU A 363 -19.44 -4.55 -11.50
CA LEU A 363 -19.02 -5.32 -12.67
C LEU A 363 -17.88 -4.64 -13.43
N PRO A 364 -16.91 -5.40 -13.98
CA PRO A 364 -15.69 -4.87 -14.56
C PRO A 364 -15.95 -3.91 -15.74
N TYR A 365 -16.94 -4.18 -16.59
CA TYR A 365 -17.21 -3.32 -17.74
C TYR A 365 -17.69 -1.92 -17.33
N SER A 366 -18.48 -1.82 -16.25
CA SER A 366 -18.91 -0.52 -15.71
C SER A 366 -17.70 0.27 -15.20
N ALA A 367 -16.80 -0.37 -14.45
CA ALA A 367 -15.59 0.26 -13.94
C ALA A 367 -14.63 0.70 -15.06
N VAL A 368 -14.49 -0.08 -16.14
CA VAL A 368 -13.64 0.27 -17.29
C VAL A 368 -14.13 1.53 -18.00
N CYS A 369 -15.45 1.72 -18.15
CA CYS A 369 -16.01 2.94 -18.72
C CYS A 369 -15.54 4.18 -17.94
N SER A 370 -15.57 4.11 -16.60
CA SER A 370 -15.06 5.19 -15.75
C SER A 370 -13.55 5.37 -15.88
N GLY A 371 -12.77 4.30 -15.78
CA GLY A 371 -11.31 4.40 -15.77
C GLY A 371 -10.77 5.03 -17.06
N LEU A 372 -11.34 4.66 -18.20
CA LEU A 372 -10.95 5.22 -19.49
C LEU A 372 -11.37 6.70 -19.61
N THR A 373 -12.63 7.04 -19.28
CA THR A 373 -13.10 8.42 -19.36
C THR A 373 -12.40 9.33 -18.34
N GLY A 374 -12.39 8.95 -17.06
CA GLY A 374 -11.84 9.76 -15.98
C GLY A 374 -10.34 10.05 -16.17
N LEU A 375 -9.54 9.05 -16.53
CA LEU A 375 -8.11 9.22 -16.75
C LEU A 375 -7.80 10.06 -17.99
N LEU A 376 -8.47 9.79 -19.12
CA LEU A 376 -8.24 10.53 -20.37
C LEU A 376 -8.67 11.99 -20.25
N PHE A 377 -9.89 12.25 -19.78
CA PHE A 377 -10.40 13.61 -19.67
C PHE A 377 -9.70 14.40 -18.57
N SER A 378 -9.29 13.76 -17.47
CA SER A 378 -8.42 14.41 -16.48
C SER A 378 -7.12 14.88 -17.11
N GLY A 379 -6.46 14.04 -17.93
CA GLY A 379 -5.23 14.41 -18.63
C GLY A 379 -5.45 15.56 -19.61
N ILE A 380 -6.50 15.49 -20.43
CA ILE A 380 -6.85 16.53 -21.41
C ILE A 380 -7.13 17.86 -20.71
N LEU A 381 -7.93 17.87 -19.64
CA LEU A 381 -8.24 19.08 -18.89
C LEU A 381 -7.00 19.65 -18.21
N THR A 382 -6.17 18.80 -17.60
CA THR A 382 -4.92 19.24 -16.93
C THR A 382 -3.98 19.92 -17.91
N VAL A 383 -3.73 19.28 -19.05
CA VAL A 383 -2.82 19.79 -20.08
C VAL A 383 -3.42 21.01 -20.77
N GLY A 384 -4.69 20.94 -21.18
CA GLY A 384 -5.38 22.03 -21.85
C GLY A 384 -5.40 23.32 -21.03
N VAL A 385 -5.84 23.26 -19.77
CA VAL A 385 -5.89 24.43 -18.89
C VAL A 385 -4.47 24.97 -18.59
N SER A 386 -3.49 24.08 -18.43
CA SER A 386 -2.11 24.50 -18.19
C SER A 386 -1.42 25.11 -19.42
N LEU A 387 -1.80 24.73 -20.63
CA LEU A 387 -1.27 25.33 -21.85
C LEU A 387 -1.88 26.72 -22.14
N ILE A 388 -3.10 26.99 -21.65
CA ILE A 388 -3.76 28.29 -21.84
C ILE A 388 -3.03 29.41 -21.07
N ASN A 389 -2.55 29.13 -19.86
CA ASN A 389 -1.80 30.09 -19.07
C ASN A 389 -0.64 29.41 -18.31
N PRO A 390 0.48 29.08 -18.98
CA PRO A 390 1.53 28.25 -18.41
C PRO A 390 2.22 28.92 -17.22
N ASP A 391 2.33 28.18 -16.12
CA ASP A 391 3.15 28.58 -14.96
C ASP A 391 4.65 28.39 -15.29
N ASN A 392 5.54 28.93 -14.44
CA ASN A 392 6.98 28.67 -14.55
C ASN A 392 7.54 28.19 -13.21
N TYR A 393 7.26 26.93 -12.88
CA TYR A 393 7.69 26.34 -11.62
C TYR A 393 9.15 25.87 -11.69
N ASP A 394 10.02 26.53 -10.93
CA ASP A 394 11.38 26.06 -10.70
C ASP A 394 11.38 25.06 -9.54
N PHE A 395 11.65 23.78 -9.85
CA PHE A 395 11.66 22.65 -8.90
C PHE A 395 12.69 22.76 -7.75
N LYS A 396 13.23 23.95 -7.44
CA LYS A 396 14.15 24.25 -6.34
C LYS A 396 13.62 23.77 -4.99
N GLY A 397 12.36 24.05 -4.67
CA GLY A 397 11.76 23.61 -3.40
C GLY A 397 11.71 22.08 -3.26
N THR A 398 11.39 21.37 -4.34
CA THR A 398 11.39 19.90 -4.36
C THR A 398 12.80 19.33 -4.20
N ARG A 399 13.82 20.00 -4.77
CA ARG A 399 15.24 19.65 -4.59
C ARG A 399 15.78 19.96 -3.19
N ALA A 400 15.23 20.96 -2.51
CA ALA A 400 15.62 21.32 -1.15
C ALA A 400 15.09 20.36 -0.07
N ILE A 401 14.01 19.62 -0.34
CA ILE A 401 13.48 18.59 0.58
C ILE A 401 14.50 17.46 0.82
N ALA A 402 15.32 17.13 -0.18
CA ALA A 402 16.37 16.11 -0.05
C ALA A 402 17.55 16.53 0.84
N ARG A 403 17.64 17.81 1.27
CA ARG A 403 18.76 18.34 2.06
C ARG A 403 18.49 18.42 3.57
N TYR A 404 17.31 17.99 4.04
CA TYR A 404 17.00 17.99 5.47
C TYR A 404 17.72 16.86 6.25
N ASP A 405 18.31 15.88 5.56
CA ASP A 405 19.02 14.76 6.19
C ASP A 405 20.44 15.09 6.68
N ASP A 406 21.02 16.23 6.27
CA ASP A 406 22.44 16.52 6.52
C ASP A 406 22.64 17.84 7.30
N GLY A 407 22.48 17.82 8.62
CA GLY A 407 23.09 18.82 9.53
C GLY A 407 22.26 19.22 10.76
N PRO A 408 22.90 19.52 11.91
CA PRO A 408 22.18 19.97 13.10
C PRO A 408 21.82 21.46 12.95
N SER A 409 20.54 21.77 13.13
CA SER A 409 19.95 23.13 13.27
C SER A 409 19.50 23.83 11.98
N ALA A 410 18.26 23.57 11.55
CA ALA A 410 17.53 24.47 10.67
C ALA A 410 16.74 25.51 11.49
N LYS A 411 17.06 26.79 11.34
CA LYS A 411 16.20 27.90 11.81
C LYS A 411 14.88 27.91 11.01
N PRO A 412 13.75 28.36 11.60
CA PRO A 412 12.47 28.40 10.90
C PRO A 412 12.53 29.36 9.71
N ILE A 413 11.87 28.98 8.62
CA ILE A 413 11.66 29.80 7.42
C ILE A 413 10.74 30.98 7.81
N PRO A 414 11.10 32.24 7.54
CA PRO A 414 10.16 33.36 7.64
C PRO A 414 9.10 33.22 6.56
N SER A 415 7.83 33.28 6.96
CA SER A 415 6.67 33.24 6.09
C SER A 415 6.39 34.62 5.50
N ASP A 416 7.19 35.08 4.54
CA ASP A 416 6.93 36.37 3.91
C ASP A 416 6.57 36.22 2.43
N HIS A 417 5.29 36.46 2.18
CA HIS A 417 4.76 36.90 0.90
C HIS A 417 5.36 38.28 0.56
N ALA A 418 6.38 38.34 -0.29
CA ALA A 418 6.75 39.58 -0.99
C ALA A 418 7.49 39.26 -2.29
N TRP A 419 6.88 39.69 -3.40
CA TRP A 419 7.52 39.75 -4.71
C TRP A 419 8.51 40.92 -4.72
N GLU A 420 9.80 40.67 -4.53
CA GLU A 420 10.82 41.69 -4.74
C GLU A 420 11.71 41.40 -5.94
N LYS A 421 11.87 42.47 -6.73
CA LYS A 421 12.56 42.58 -8.02
C LYS A 421 14.03 42.20 -7.90
N GLU A 422 14.57 41.63 -8.97
CA GLU A 422 16.01 41.44 -9.16
C GLU A 422 16.78 42.77 -8.95
N PRO A 423 17.88 42.77 -8.17
CA PRO A 423 18.93 43.75 -8.35
C PRO A 423 19.88 43.26 -9.45
N SER A 424 20.05 44.14 -10.43
CA SER A 424 21.01 44.08 -11.52
C SER A 424 22.46 43.84 -11.06
N SER A 425 23.21 43.17 -11.93
CA SER A 425 24.64 42.90 -11.86
C SER A 425 25.47 44.13 -11.47
N PRO A 426 26.47 44.03 -10.56
CA PRO A 426 27.48 45.06 -10.45
C PRO A 426 28.54 44.86 -11.53
N SER A 427 28.71 45.92 -12.33
CA SER A 427 29.79 46.16 -13.25
C SER A 427 31.15 46.16 -12.56
N ILE A 428 32.15 45.61 -13.24
CA ILE A 428 33.56 45.66 -12.90
C ILE A 428 34.05 47.10 -13.07
N GLU A 429 34.45 47.76 -11.99
CA GLU A 429 35.37 48.90 -12.04
C GLU A 429 36.65 48.55 -11.30
N LYS A 430 37.75 48.60 -12.04
CA LYS A 430 39.12 48.65 -11.54
C LYS A 430 39.44 50.11 -11.23
N ASP A 431 39.86 50.41 -10.01
CA ASP A 431 40.94 51.37 -9.82
C ASP A 431 41.69 51.08 -8.52
N GLY A 432 43.01 51.28 -8.54
CA GLY A 432 43.91 50.96 -7.43
C GLY A 432 44.61 52.21 -6.91
N THR A 433 44.92 52.25 -5.60
CA THR A 433 46.27 52.49 -5.02
C THR A 433 46.20 52.64 -3.49
N SER A 434 47.24 52.10 -2.83
CA SER A 434 47.85 52.32 -1.49
C SER A 434 47.30 53.43 -0.57
N GLU A 435 47.34 53.38 0.78
CA GLU A 435 48.34 52.82 1.71
C GLU A 435 47.87 52.87 3.20
N ASN A 436 48.43 51.97 4.02
CA ASN A 436 48.79 52.06 5.45
C ASN A 436 47.76 52.15 6.61
N GLY A 437 47.89 51.21 7.55
CA GLY A 437 47.42 51.30 8.95
C GLY A 437 47.32 49.94 9.64
N ALA A 438 48.16 49.71 10.66
CA ALA A 438 48.49 48.41 11.25
C ALA A 438 47.53 47.87 12.34
N ASP A 439 47.69 46.55 12.57
CA ASP A 439 47.54 45.81 13.85
C ASP A 439 46.20 45.10 14.16
N LYS A 440 46.16 43.76 14.00
CA LYS A 440 46.09 42.78 15.12
C LYS A 440 45.92 41.32 14.67
N ASN A 441 46.63 40.47 15.40
CA ASN A 441 46.73 39.01 15.32
C ASN A 441 45.40 38.27 15.58
N LYS A 442 45.02 37.31 14.73
CA LYS A 442 44.20 36.11 15.05
C LYS A 442 44.13 35.14 13.87
N ASP A 443 44.60 33.92 14.10
CA ASP A 443 44.25 32.64 13.45
C ASP A 443 43.80 32.71 11.98
N ARG A 444 44.79 32.65 11.07
CA ARG A 444 44.54 32.18 9.70
C ARG A 444 44.32 30.67 9.74
N VAL A 445 43.07 30.25 9.94
CA VAL A 445 42.62 29.00 9.32
C VAL A 445 42.76 29.24 7.80
N SER A 446 43.62 28.47 7.16
CA SER A 446 43.88 28.55 5.72
C SER A 446 42.55 28.49 4.97
N VAL A 447 42.22 29.56 4.24
CA VAL A 447 41.08 29.58 3.28
C VAL A 447 41.14 28.39 2.33
N ILE A 448 42.35 27.83 2.12
CA ILE A 448 42.65 26.64 1.34
C ILE A 448 41.95 25.37 1.90
N ASP A 449 41.90 25.16 3.23
CA ASP A 449 41.30 23.95 3.82
C ASP A 449 39.77 23.95 3.70
N VAL A 450 39.13 25.11 3.89
CA VAL A 450 37.67 25.24 3.72
C VAL A 450 37.28 25.08 2.26
N THR A 451 38.06 25.61 1.31
CA THR A 451 37.81 25.36 -0.12
C THR A 451 38.09 23.93 -0.54
N ALA A 452 39.07 23.25 0.07
CA ALA A 452 39.36 21.85 -0.20
C ALA A 452 38.26 20.94 0.34
N ASP A 453 37.79 21.15 1.57
CA ASP A 453 36.67 20.41 2.17
C ASP A 453 35.34 20.68 1.44
N LEU A 454 35.11 21.92 0.98
CA LEU A 454 33.95 22.26 0.14
C LEU A 454 34.05 21.66 -1.26
N ALA A 455 35.25 21.58 -1.85
CA ALA A 455 35.47 20.93 -3.13
C ALA A 455 35.31 19.40 -3.02
N GLU A 456 35.83 18.80 -1.95
CA GLU A 456 35.76 17.35 -1.72
C GLU A 456 34.33 16.89 -1.37
N SER A 457 33.57 17.69 -0.62
CA SER A 457 32.13 17.46 -0.40
C SER A 457 31.30 17.68 -1.67
N GLN A 458 31.60 18.70 -2.48
CA GLN A 458 30.95 18.91 -3.77
C GLN A 458 31.25 17.80 -4.79
N ASP A 459 32.46 17.23 -4.79
CA ASP A 459 32.82 16.13 -5.68
C ASP A 459 32.15 14.81 -5.26
N LYS A 460 32.15 14.49 -3.97
CA LYS A 460 31.39 13.35 -3.41
C LYS A 460 29.89 13.46 -3.71
N ASP A 461 29.31 14.66 -3.55
CA ASP A 461 27.91 14.92 -3.90
C ASP A 461 27.63 14.77 -5.40
N THR A 462 28.60 15.11 -6.26
CA THR A 462 28.46 15.00 -7.71
C THR A 462 28.60 13.54 -8.16
N GLU A 463 29.53 12.79 -7.58
CA GLU A 463 29.70 11.37 -7.82
C GLU A 463 28.48 10.57 -7.34
N MET A 464 28.02 10.82 -6.11
CA MET A 464 26.82 10.20 -5.56
C MET A 464 25.58 10.47 -6.44
N ARG A 465 25.39 11.72 -6.91
CA ARG A 465 24.30 12.06 -7.86
C ARG A 465 24.42 11.32 -9.19
N LYS A 466 25.63 11.13 -9.73
CA LYS A 466 25.84 10.36 -10.96
C LYS A 466 25.48 8.90 -10.75
N THR A 467 25.93 8.29 -9.65
CA THR A 467 25.62 6.90 -9.29
C THR A 467 24.11 6.71 -9.09
N MET A 468 23.45 7.58 -8.32
CA MET A 468 21.99 7.51 -8.12
C MET A 468 21.21 7.69 -9.43
N LYS A 469 21.62 8.60 -10.31
CA LYS A 469 20.99 8.75 -11.65
C LYS A 469 21.16 7.51 -12.52
N ALA A 470 22.33 6.86 -12.46
CA ALA A 470 22.58 5.63 -13.20
C ALA A 470 21.71 4.47 -12.68
N VAL A 471 21.61 4.32 -11.37
CA VAL A 471 20.73 3.34 -10.71
C VAL A 471 19.26 3.62 -11.05
N PHE A 472 18.82 4.88 -10.93
CA PHE A 472 17.46 5.28 -11.28
C PHE A 472 17.13 4.97 -12.74
N LYS A 473 18.02 5.28 -13.68
CA LYS A 473 17.80 4.99 -15.11
C LYS A 473 17.63 3.49 -15.35
N ARG A 474 18.46 2.65 -14.71
CA ARG A 474 18.35 1.19 -14.82
C ARG A 474 17.04 0.69 -14.21
N ALA A 475 16.73 1.14 -12.99
CA ALA A 475 15.48 0.78 -12.30
C ALA A 475 14.25 1.17 -13.12
N ALA A 476 14.22 2.40 -13.65
CA ALA A 476 13.12 2.88 -14.49
C ALA A 476 12.94 2.02 -15.75
N VAL A 477 14.04 1.64 -16.42
CA VAL A 477 13.99 0.75 -17.58
C VAL A 477 13.43 -0.62 -17.19
N TYR A 478 13.91 -1.22 -16.09
CA TYR A 478 13.40 -2.51 -15.61
C TYR A 478 11.92 -2.45 -15.24
N SER A 479 11.49 -1.41 -14.52
CA SER A 479 10.09 -1.20 -14.13
C SER A 479 9.18 -1.00 -15.34
N VAL A 480 9.60 -0.22 -16.34
CA VAL A 480 8.80 0.00 -17.57
C VAL A 480 8.69 -1.30 -18.37
N ILE A 481 9.80 -2.02 -18.57
CA ILE A 481 9.79 -3.30 -19.29
C ILE A 481 8.87 -4.30 -18.58
N LEU A 482 9.01 -4.44 -17.26
CA LEU A 482 8.18 -5.37 -16.49
C LEU A 482 6.70 -4.99 -16.56
N THR A 483 6.39 -3.69 -16.44
CA THR A 483 5.01 -3.19 -16.57
C THR A 483 4.45 -3.49 -17.95
N LEU A 484 5.22 -3.27 -19.02
CA LEU A 484 4.79 -3.59 -20.38
C LEU A 484 4.52 -5.08 -20.57
N ILE A 485 5.40 -5.93 -20.05
CA ILE A 485 5.26 -7.39 -20.13
C ILE A 485 3.98 -7.84 -19.41
N VAL A 486 3.83 -7.47 -18.13
CA VAL A 486 2.77 -7.97 -17.26
C VAL A 486 1.41 -7.35 -17.57
N MET A 487 1.35 -6.06 -17.95
CA MET A 487 0.07 -5.37 -18.21
C MET A 487 -0.42 -5.51 -19.65
N PHE A 488 0.49 -5.54 -20.63
CA PHE A 488 0.11 -5.45 -22.04
C PHE A 488 0.50 -6.69 -22.85
N ILE A 489 1.79 -7.03 -22.89
CA ILE A 489 2.32 -8.06 -23.81
C ILE A 489 1.75 -9.45 -23.50
N VAL A 490 1.61 -9.78 -22.21
CA VAL A 490 1.10 -11.09 -21.81
C VAL A 490 -0.45 -11.13 -21.85
N PRO A 491 -1.20 -10.21 -21.21
CA PRO A 491 -2.65 -10.33 -21.13
C PRO A 491 -3.38 -10.04 -22.45
N LEU A 492 -2.97 -9.02 -23.23
CA LEU A 492 -3.74 -8.59 -24.41
C LEU A 492 -3.78 -9.66 -25.51
N PRO A 493 -2.66 -10.26 -25.94
CA PRO A 493 -2.71 -11.31 -26.97
C PRO A 493 -3.52 -12.52 -26.50
N MET A 494 -3.39 -12.94 -25.24
CA MET A 494 -4.18 -14.05 -24.68
C MET A 494 -5.67 -13.73 -24.62
N PHE A 495 -6.02 -12.47 -24.30
CA PHE A 495 -7.42 -12.02 -24.28
C PHE A 495 -8.03 -12.02 -25.68
N PHE A 496 -7.35 -11.42 -26.66
CA PHE A 496 -7.86 -11.30 -28.04
C PHE A 496 -7.85 -12.61 -28.82
N SER A 497 -6.87 -13.50 -28.56
CA SER A 497 -6.82 -14.83 -29.19
C SER A 497 -7.80 -15.83 -28.58
N HIS A 498 -8.48 -15.47 -27.48
CA HIS A 498 -9.33 -16.39 -26.71
C HIS A 498 -8.60 -17.70 -26.34
N TYR A 499 -7.30 -17.61 -26.05
CA TYR A 499 -6.46 -18.76 -25.80
C TYR A 499 -6.87 -19.50 -24.53
N ILE A 500 -7.11 -20.80 -24.67
CA ILE A 500 -7.33 -21.73 -23.56
C ILE A 500 -5.98 -22.37 -23.24
N PHE A 501 -5.57 -22.31 -21.99
CA PHE A 501 -4.24 -22.76 -21.58
C PHE A 501 -4.12 -24.26 -21.85
N SER A 502 -3.05 -24.64 -22.54
CA SER A 502 -2.63 -26.04 -22.59
C SER A 502 -2.06 -26.48 -21.24
N GLU A 503 -2.04 -27.78 -20.95
CA GLU A 503 -1.48 -28.33 -19.71
C GLU A 503 -0.03 -27.86 -19.49
N LYS A 504 0.80 -27.94 -20.54
CA LYS A 504 2.21 -27.50 -20.47
C LYS A 504 2.33 -26.01 -20.16
N PHE A 505 1.48 -25.19 -20.78
CA PHE A 505 1.47 -23.75 -20.52
C PHE A 505 0.96 -23.42 -19.12
N TYR A 506 -0.08 -24.11 -18.63
CA TYR A 506 -0.58 -23.99 -17.27
C TYR A 506 0.48 -24.37 -16.24
N ALA A 507 1.19 -25.49 -16.46
CA ALA A 507 2.29 -25.92 -15.61
C ALA A 507 3.43 -24.89 -15.59
N PHE A 508 3.83 -24.37 -16.76
CA PHE A 508 4.82 -23.30 -16.86
C PHE A 508 4.39 -22.05 -16.09
N TRP A 509 3.17 -21.56 -16.33
CA TRP A 509 2.64 -20.36 -15.69
C TRP A 509 2.60 -20.50 -14.17
N THR A 510 2.08 -21.63 -13.68
CA THR A 510 1.99 -21.92 -12.25
C THR A 510 3.36 -22.10 -11.60
N THR A 511 4.32 -22.69 -12.31
CA THR A 511 5.70 -22.81 -11.81
C THR A 511 6.36 -21.43 -11.69
N CYS A 512 6.18 -20.57 -12.70
CA CYS A 512 6.70 -19.20 -12.69
C CYS A 512 6.12 -18.38 -11.52
N THR A 513 4.81 -18.49 -11.24
CA THR A 513 4.20 -17.76 -10.11
C THR A 513 4.68 -18.29 -8.76
N ILE A 514 4.87 -19.60 -8.61
CA ILE A 514 5.43 -20.18 -7.38
C ILE A 514 6.88 -19.74 -7.15
N LEU A 515 7.72 -19.80 -8.20
CA LEU A 515 9.11 -19.31 -8.12
C LEU A 515 9.15 -17.82 -7.77
N TRP A 516 8.26 -17.01 -8.34
CA TRP A 516 8.15 -15.60 -8.01
C TRP A 516 7.85 -15.38 -6.52
N VAL A 517 6.88 -16.10 -5.97
CA VAL A 517 6.48 -15.99 -4.55
C VAL A 517 7.60 -16.49 -3.61
N LEU A 518 8.33 -17.54 -4.00
CA LEU A 518 9.50 -18.03 -3.26
C LEU A 518 10.64 -17.00 -3.26
N MET A 519 10.99 -16.45 -4.42
CA MET A 519 12.03 -15.42 -4.53
C MET A 519 11.65 -14.14 -3.80
N SER A 520 10.39 -13.69 -3.94
CA SER A 520 9.87 -12.51 -3.26
C SER A 520 9.94 -12.65 -1.74
N GLY A 521 9.44 -13.75 -1.18
CA GLY A 521 9.50 -13.94 0.27
C GLY A 521 10.92 -14.17 0.79
N ALA A 522 11.80 -14.86 0.04
CA ALA A 522 13.21 -14.96 0.41
C ALA A 522 13.86 -13.57 0.50
N PHE A 523 13.60 -12.69 -0.47
CA PHE A 523 14.11 -11.32 -0.47
C PHE A 523 13.52 -10.48 0.67
N CYS A 524 12.20 -10.47 0.84
CA CYS A 524 11.51 -9.69 1.88
C CYS A 524 11.84 -10.14 3.31
N ILE A 525 12.16 -11.42 3.52
CA ILE A 525 12.50 -11.96 4.84
C ILE A 525 14.01 -11.79 5.12
N VAL A 526 14.86 -12.16 4.18
CA VAL A 526 16.31 -12.25 4.41
C VAL A 526 17.01 -10.91 4.25
N LEU A 527 16.62 -10.08 3.27
CA LEU A 527 17.34 -8.84 3.00
C LEU A 527 17.32 -7.87 4.21
N PRO A 528 16.17 -7.58 4.85
CA PRO A 528 16.16 -6.65 5.99
C PRO A 528 17.02 -7.15 7.16
N LEU A 529 17.05 -8.47 7.40
CA LEU A 529 17.91 -9.09 8.42
C LEU A 529 19.40 -8.96 8.06
N TRP A 530 19.72 -9.14 6.79
CA TRP A 530 21.10 -9.04 6.31
C TRP A 530 21.63 -7.61 6.42
N GLU A 531 20.82 -6.61 6.04
CA GLU A 531 21.16 -5.19 6.13
C GLU A 531 21.27 -4.73 7.59
N SER A 532 20.39 -5.22 8.47
CA SER A 532 20.33 -4.78 9.88
C SER A 532 21.22 -5.60 10.83
N ARG A 533 22.03 -6.53 10.32
CA ARG A 533 22.77 -7.51 11.14
C ARG A 533 23.70 -6.89 12.19
N THR A 534 24.36 -5.79 11.85
CA THR A 534 25.31 -5.08 12.72
C THR A 534 24.58 -4.39 13.87
N GLU A 535 23.45 -3.75 13.58
CA GLU A 535 22.58 -3.12 14.59
C GLU A 535 21.97 -4.16 15.53
N ILE A 536 21.47 -5.28 14.97
CA ILE A 536 20.94 -6.39 15.76
C ILE A 536 22.01 -6.97 16.69
N ALA A 537 23.24 -7.16 16.18
CA ALA A 537 24.36 -7.65 17.00
C ALA A 537 24.73 -6.68 18.12
N HIS A 538 24.64 -5.36 17.88
CA HIS A 538 24.89 -4.34 18.89
C HIS A 538 23.82 -4.37 20.00
N ILE A 539 22.53 -4.42 19.63
CA ILE A 539 21.41 -4.48 20.60
C ILE A 539 21.46 -5.77 21.42
N LEU A 540 21.64 -6.93 20.76
CA LEU A 540 21.73 -8.22 21.45
C LEU A 540 22.98 -8.28 22.35
N GLY A 541 24.09 -7.71 21.90
CA GLY A 541 25.31 -7.58 22.69
C GLY A 541 25.11 -6.73 23.94
N GLY A 542 24.43 -5.58 23.82
CA GLY A 542 24.09 -4.71 24.94
C GLY A 542 23.12 -5.37 25.94
N ALA A 543 22.09 -6.04 25.45
CA ALA A 543 21.15 -6.79 26.27
C ALA A 543 21.83 -7.96 27.03
N PHE A 544 22.74 -8.68 26.35
CA PHE A 544 23.51 -9.76 26.95
C PHE A 544 24.48 -9.27 28.02
N ARG A 545 25.19 -8.16 27.78
CA ARG A 545 26.07 -7.52 28.79
C ARG A 545 25.28 -7.05 30.01
N SER A 546 24.11 -6.46 29.80
CA SER A 546 23.22 -6.04 30.88
C SER A 546 22.68 -7.21 31.72
N MET A 547 22.34 -8.34 31.09
CA MET A 547 21.91 -9.55 31.83
C MET A 547 23.05 -10.26 32.54
N THR A 548 24.27 -10.21 32.00
CA THR A 548 25.44 -10.92 32.57
C THR A 548 26.25 -10.07 33.54
N GLY A 549 25.87 -8.81 33.78
CA GLY A 549 26.55 -7.90 34.71
C GLY A 549 27.99 -7.56 34.30
N ARG A 550 28.36 -7.81 33.03
CA ARG A 550 29.66 -7.45 32.48
C ARG A 550 29.55 -6.06 31.83
N PRO A 551 30.50 -5.14 32.07
CA PRO A 551 30.48 -3.80 31.49
C PRO A 551 30.46 -3.83 29.95
#